data_AF-A0A0F9QCE2-F1
#
_entry.id   AF-A0A0F9QCE2-F1
#
_cell.length_a   1.000
_cell.length_b   1.000
_cell.length_c   1.000
_cell.angle_alpha   90.00
_cell.angle_beta   90.00
_cell.angle_gamma   90.00
#
_symmetry.space_group_name_H-M   'P 1'
#
loop_
_entity.id
_entity.type
_entity.pdbx_description
1 polymer ?
#
loop_
_entity_poly.entity_id
_entity_poly.type
_entity_poly.pdbx_seq_one_letter_code
_entity_poly.pdbx_strand_id
1 'polypeptide(L)'
;MEEKIEHNNEAPHVDFSLQLSLDNNSEHVESSIFEWLKIIAKDVAEDKADPIGAIIVLGDFEMHGPCVDGMVQMKPKQNPVESLVMIDTDDGDNLIREYSKSPYDGAIVVHRSGQILGAGIYLVVDNPMLETPDDCGTRHKAAASFSERNDVISVLTLSEETNTVRLWKDGKTKSVFRVEIEK
;
A
#
# COMPACT_ATOMS: atom_id res chain seq x y z
N MET A 1 -5.07 66.10 0.94
CA MET A 1 -3.89 65.26 1.21
C MET A 1 -4.36 63.84 0.97
N GLU A 2 -4.15 63.33 -0.24
CA GLU A 2 -4.61 62.00 -0.64
C GLU A 2 -3.52 60.98 -0.30
N GLU A 3 -3.82 60.04 0.60
CA GLU A 3 -2.96 58.90 0.88
C GLU A 3 -3.00 57.93 -0.31
N LYS A 4 -1.85 57.76 -0.97
CA LYS A 4 -1.65 56.68 -1.94
C LYS A 4 -1.49 55.38 -1.16
N ILE A 5 -2.51 54.52 -1.24
CA ILE A 5 -2.41 53.13 -0.77
C ILE A 5 -1.61 52.36 -1.82
N GLU A 6 -0.33 52.13 -1.57
CA GLU A 6 0.50 51.20 -2.35
C GLU A 6 -0.06 49.79 -2.18
N HIS A 7 -0.72 49.27 -3.23
CA HIS A 7 -1.04 47.85 -3.31
C HIS A 7 0.25 47.09 -3.63
N ASN A 8 0.77 46.37 -2.63
CA ASN A 8 1.83 45.39 -2.82
C ASN A 8 1.29 44.25 -3.73
N ASN A 9 1.67 44.28 -5.00
CA ASN A 9 1.33 43.28 -6.02
C ASN A 9 2.33 42.09 -6.01
N GLU A 10 2.86 41.70 -4.85
CA GLU A 10 3.62 40.45 -4.76
C GLU A 10 2.63 39.30 -4.63
N ALA A 11 2.59 38.44 -5.66
CA ALA A 11 1.86 37.18 -5.59
C ALA A 11 2.34 36.41 -4.34
N PRO A 12 1.44 35.79 -3.57
CA PRO A 12 1.84 35.03 -2.39
C PRO A 12 2.87 33.97 -2.81
N HIS A 13 4.04 34.01 -2.17
CA HIS A 13 5.07 33.01 -2.37
C HIS A 13 4.60 31.70 -1.72
N VAL A 14 4.08 30.78 -2.54
CA VAL A 14 3.66 29.46 -2.08
C VAL A 14 4.89 28.55 -1.98
N ASP A 15 5.19 28.08 -0.77
CA ASP A 15 6.26 27.11 -0.52
C ASP A 15 5.74 25.68 -0.70
N PHE A 16 6.22 24.98 -1.73
CA PHE A 16 5.85 23.61 -2.06
C PHE A 16 6.81 22.56 -1.47
N SER A 17 7.80 22.96 -0.67
CA SER A 17 8.82 22.05 -0.11
C SER A 17 8.21 20.92 0.72
N LEU A 18 7.18 21.22 1.51
CA LEU A 18 6.45 20.23 2.30
C LEU A 18 5.79 19.18 1.41
N GLN A 19 5.06 19.61 0.38
CA GLN A 19 4.38 18.70 -0.55
C GLN A 19 5.39 17.80 -1.26
N LEU A 20 6.48 18.38 -1.78
CA LEU A 20 7.55 17.62 -2.41
C LEU A 20 8.22 16.63 -1.45
N SER A 21 8.42 17.01 -0.17
CA SER A 21 8.98 16.12 0.84
C SER A 21 8.07 14.95 1.16
N LEU A 22 6.75 15.18 1.25
CA LEU A 22 5.76 14.15 1.50
C LEU A 22 5.64 13.19 0.31
N ASP A 23 5.73 13.71 -0.91
CA ASP A 23 5.66 12.91 -2.14
C ASP A 23 6.90 12.01 -2.28
N ASN A 24 8.10 12.59 -2.07
CA ASN A 24 9.36 11.83 -2.03
C ASN A 24 9.34 10.73 -0.96
N ASN A 25 8.74 11.01 0.21
CA ASN A 25 8.63 10.02 1.27
C ASN A 25 7.72 8.85 0.87
N SER A 26 6.56 9.12 0.26
CA SER A 26 5.68 8.05 -0.22
C SER A 26 6.30 7.20 -1.32
N GLU A 27 7.05 7.79 -2.25
CA GLU A 27 7.77 7.04 -3.29
C GLU A 27 8.84 6.12 -2.69
N HIS A 28 9.53 6.59 -1.64
CA HIS A 28 10.48 5.77 -0.89
C HIS A 28 9.79 4.59 -0.20
N VAL A 29 8.70 4.83 0.53
CA VAL A 29 7.92 3.79 1.21
C VAL A 29 7.37 2.76 0.21
N GLU A 30 6.80 3.20 -0.91
CA GLU A 30 6.32 2.33 -1.98
C GLU A 30 7.43 1.43 -2.52
N SER A 31 8.59 2.01 -2.79
CA SER A 31 9.77 1.28 -3.28
C SER A 31 10.24 0.24 -2.26
N SER A 32 10.32 0.60 -0.98
CA SER A 32 10.72 -0.31 0.10
C SER A 32 9.77 -1.51 0.21
N ILE A 33 8.45 -1.29 0.20
CA ILE A 33 7.46 -2.39 0.23
C ILE A 33 7.62 -3.28 -1.00
N PHE A 34 7.80 -2.70 -2.19
CA PHE A 34 7.97 -3.46 -3.42
C PHE A 34 9.23 -4.35 -3.36
N GLU A 35 10.34 -3.85 -2.83
CA GLU A 35 11.56 -4.64 -2.62
C GLU A 35 11.38 -5.74 -1.58
N TRP A 36 10.72 -5.47 -0.45
CA TRP A 36 10.42 -6.51 0.55
C TRP A 36 9.57 -7.63 -0.03
N LEU A 37 8.54 -7.31 -0.82
CA LEU A 37 7.75 -8.32 -1.50
C LEU A 37 8.57 -9.15 -2.50
N LYS A 38 9.55 -8.57 -3.20
CA LYS A 38 10.45 -9.32 -4.08
C LYS A 38 11.34 -10.28 -3.31
N ILE A 39 11.87 -9.85 -2.16
CA ILE A 39 12.67 -10.70 -1.28
C ILE A 39 11.81 -11.89 -0.83
N ILE A 40 10.59 -11.62 -0.34
CA ILE A 40 9.65 -12.66 0.06
C ILE A 40 9.35 -13.64 -1.09
N ALA A 41 9.05 -13.12 -2.27
CA ALA A 41 8.75 -13.93 -3.45
C ALA A 41 9.91 -14.86 -3.82
N LYS A 42 11.15 -14.35 -3.78
CA LYS A 42 12.36 -15.15 -4.07
C LYS A 42 12.57 -16.24 -3.02
N ASP A 43 12.45 -15.91 -1.74
CA ASP A 43 12.61 -16.90 -0.68
C ASP A 43 11.60 -18.04 -0.80
N VAL A 44 10.35 -17.73 -1.15
CA VAL A 44 9.32 -18.77 -1.39
C VAL A 44 9.64 -19.58 -2.63
N ALA A 45 10.06 -18.94 -3.73
CA ALA A 45 10.40 -19.63 -4.97
C ALA A 45 11.64 -20.53 -4.86
N GLU A 46 12.54 -20.25 -3.91
CA GLU A 46 13.74 -21.05 -3.60
C GLU A 46 13.50 -22.08 -2.49
N ASP A 47 12.23 -22.34 -2.12
CA ASP A 47 11.82 -23.26 -1.04
C ASP A 47 12.47 -22.93 0.33
N LYS A 48 12.82 -21.65 0.57
CA LYS A 48 13.40 -21.17 1.85
C LYS A 48 12.33 -20.71 2.84
N ALA A 49 11.10 -20.48 2.39
CA ALA A 49 9.99 -20.01 3.20
C ALA A 49 8.65 -20.60 2.72
N ASP A 50 7.68 -20.68 3.63
CA ASP A 50 6.32 -21.12 3.30
C ASP A 50 5.64 -20.15 2.32
N PRO A 51 4.77 -20.64 1.41
CA PRO A 51 3.97 -19.79 0.53
C PRO A 51 3.18 -18.73 1.29
N ILE A 52 3.14 -17.53 0.73
CA ILE A 52 2.45 -16.39 1.34
C ILE A 52 1.80 -15.51 0.29
N GLY A 53 0.52 -15.17 0.52
CA GLY A 53 -0.20 -14.16 -0.23
C GLY A 53 -0.33 -12.89 0.59
N ALA A 54 -0.06 -11.73 -0.01
CA ALA A 54 -0.13 -10.45 0.69
C ALA A 54 -0.83 -9.39 -0.15
N ILE A 55 -1.57 -8.48 0.52
CA ILE A 55 -2.08 -7.24 -0.05
C ILE A 55 -1.64 -6.11 0.87
N ILE A 56 -0.99 -5.09 0.32
CA ILE A 56 -0.56 -3.90 1.05
C ILE A 56 -1.17 -2.69 0.38
N VAL A 57 -1.90 -1.88 1.14
CA VAL A 57 -2.48 -0.63 0.68
C VAL A 57 -1.65 0.51 1.22
N LEU A 58 -1.03 1.29 0.34
CA LEU A 58 -0.31 2.52 0.68
C LEU A 58 -1.18 3.72 0.34
N GLY A 59 -1.37 4.64 1.28
CA GLY A 59 -2.20 5.81 1.03
C GLY A 59 -2.13 6.88 2.10
N ASP A 60 -2.92 7.93 1.90
CA ASP A 60 -3.10 9.03 2.83
C ASP A 60 -4.43 8.84 3.55
N PHE A 61 -4.38 8.13 4.68
CA PHE A 61 -5.56 7.71 5.41
C PHE A 61 -5.69 8.48 6.72
N GLU A 62 -6.79 9.21 6.87
CA GLU A 62 -7.20 9.73 8.17
C GLU A 62 -7.82 8.59 9.00
N MET A 63 -7.19 8.25 10.12
CA MET A 63 -7.71 7.24 11.04
C MET A 63 -8.86 7.82 11.87
N HIS A 64 -10.11 7.57 11.46
CA HIS A 64 -11.30 7.89 12.26
C HIS A 64 -11.69 6.70 13.15
N GLY A 65 -10.88 6.42 14.17
CA GLY A 65 -11.06 5.22 15.01
C GLY A 65 -10.46 3.97 14.35
N PRO A 66 -11.09 2.77 14.45
CA PRO A 66 -10.53 1.54 13.90
C PRO A 66 -10.81 1.33 12.40
N CYS A 67 -11.45 2.28 11.71
CA CYS A 67 -11.89 2.12 10.33
C CYS A 67 -11.45 3.29 9.46
N VAL A 68 -10.88 2.95 8.31
CA VAL A 68 -10.75 3.82 7.13
C VAL A 68 -11.96 3.56 6.23
N ASP A 69 -12.52 4.58 5.57
CA ASP A 69 -13.70 4.41 4.74
C ASP A 69 -13.49 3.34 3.64
N GLY A 70 -14.46 2.46 3.42
CA GLY A 70 -14.36 1.34 2.48
C GLY A 70 -13.44 0.20 2.94
N MET A 71 -12.97 0.24 4.19
CA MET A 71 -12.21 -0.82 4.83
C MET A 71 -13.00 -1.39 6.02
N VAL A 72 -12.98 -2.71 6.17
CA VAL A 72 -13.65 -3.40 7.28
C VAL A 72 -12.62 -4.26 8.02
N GLN A 73 -12.33 -3.91 9.27
CA GLN A 73 -11.58 -4.80 10.16
C GLN A 73 -12.44 -6.04 10.45
N MET A 74 -12.00 -7.21 10.00
CA MET A 74 -12.73 -8.46 10.28
C MET A 74 -11.95 -9.40 11.19
N LYS A 75 -10.66 -9.63 10.92
CA LYS A 75 -9.86 -10.61 11.68
C LYS A 75 -8.43 -10.13 11.92
N PRO A 76 -7.97 -10.11 13.19
CA PRO A 76 -8.77 -10.22 14.41
C PRO A 76 -9.80 -9.09 14.52
N LYS A 77 -10.75 -9.25 15.45
CA LYS A 77 -11.77 -8.23 15.75
C LYS A 77 -11.15 -6.89 16.21
N GLN A 78 -9.92 -6.94 16.68
CA GLN A 78 -9.11 -5.80 17.05
C GLN A 78 -7.91 -5.74 16.12
N ASN A 79 -7.51 -4.53 15.73
CA ASN A 79 -6.32 -4.30 14.94
C ASN A 79 -5.07 -4.85 15.69
N PRO A 80 -4.28 -5.74 15.07
CA PRO A 80 -3.08 -6.30 15.72
C PRO A 80 -1.92 -5.30 15.82
N VAL A 81 -1.99 -4.17 15.13
CA VAL A 81 -0.96 -3.12 15.18
C VAL A 81 -1.29 -2.18 16.35
N GLU A 82 -0.77 -2.50 17.52
CA GLU A 82 -1.06 -1.79 18.78
C GLU A 82 -0.10 -0.61 19.07
N SER A 83 0.98 -0.49 18.31
CA SER A 83 2.02 0.53 18.51
C SER A 83 2.53 1.10 17.17
N LEU A 84 3.35 2.15 17.23
CA LEU A 84 3.96 2.73 16.05
C LEU A 84 4.96 1.74 15.43
N VAL A 85 4.59 1.16 14.28
CA VAL A 85 5.43 0.25 13.50
C VAL A 85 5.66 0.86 12.11
N MET A 86 6.91 0.90 11.67
CA MET A 86 7.33 1.47 10.39
C MET A 86 7.75 0.35 9.43
N ILE A 87 7.20 0.35 8.21
CA ILE A 87 7.45 -0.72 7.22
C ILE A 87 8.75 -0.53 6.43
N ASP A 88 9.25 0.71 6.37
CA ASP A 88 10.48 1.12 5.69
C ASP A 88 11.73 0.92 6.56
N THR A 89 11.69 -0.07 7.46
CA THR A 89 12.83 -0.51 8.28
C THR A 89 13.51 -1.72 7.65
N ASP A 90 14.71 -2.05 8.13
CA ASP A 90 15.47 -3.22 7.68
C ASP A 90 14.77 -4.57 7.94
N ASP A 91 13.67 -4.58 8.72
CA ASP A 91 12.88 -5.78 9.08
C ASP A 91 11.53 -5.83 8.35
N GLY A 92 11.34 -5.00 7.32
CA GLY A 92 10.04 -4.83 6.65
C GLY A 92 9.49 -6.10 5.99
N ASP A 93 10.35 -7.00 5.52
CA ASP A 93 9.93 -8.28 4.97
C ASP A 93 9.34 -9.21 6.06
N ASN A 94 9.96 -9.24 7.25
CA ASN A 94 9.44 -10.00 8.39
C ASN A 94 8.12 -9.43 8.88
N LEU A 95 7.96 -8.10 8.93
CA LEU A 95 6.69 -7.46 9.27
C LEU A 95 5.58 -7.84 8.29
N ILE A 96 5.85 -7.82 6.98
CA ILE A 96 4.88 -8.26 5.97
C ILE A 96 4.52 -9.74 6.17
N ARG A 97 5.52 -10.60 6.44
CA ARG A 97 5.30 -12.03 6.70
C ARG A 97 4.46 -12.26 7.94
N GLU A 98 4.70 -11.51 9.01
CA GLU A 98 3.94 -11.60 10.26
C GLU A 98 2.47 -11.23 10.04
N TYR A 99 2.22 -10.07 9.42
CA TYR A 99 0.87 -9.53 9.26
C TYR A 99 0.07 -10.12 8.10
N SER A 100 0.70 -10.91 7.21
CA SER A 100 0.02 -11.64 6.13
C SER A 100 -0.27 -13.11 6.47
N LYS A 101 0.19 -13.60 7.62
CA LYS A 101 -0.06 -14.98 8.08
C LYS A 101 -1.39 -15.10 8.83
N SER A 102 -1.98 -16.29 8.80
CA SER A 102 -3.14 -16.64 9.62
C SER A 102 -2.85 -16.37 11.11
N PRO A 103 -3.75 -15.70 11.87
CA PRO A 103 -5.16 -15.47 11.55
C PRO A 103 -5.48 -14.18 10.77
N TYR A 104 -4.46 -13.42 10.35
CA TYR A 104 -4.60 -12.14 9.64
C TYR A 104 -4.89 -12.41 8.15
N ASP A 105 -6.16 -12.48 7.79
CA ASP A 105 -6.61 -12.58 6.40
C ASP A 105 -7.15 -11.22 5.97
N GLY A 106 -6.52 -10.59 4.98
CA GLY A 106 -6.85 -9.25 4.53
C GLY A 106 -5.61 -8.44 4.15
N ALA A 107 -5.82 -7.14 3.95
CA ALA A 107 -4.78 -6.19 3.62
C ALA A 107 -4.05 -5.67 4.87
N ILE A 108 -2.78 -5.33 4.66
CA ILE A 108 -1.99 -4.47 5.52
C ILE A 108 -2.18 -3.04 5.01
N VAL A 109 -2.57 -2.12 5.89
CA VAL A 109 -2.79 -0.71 5.53
C VAL A 109 -1.62 0.11 6.05
N VAL A 110 -1.03 0.90 5.16
CA VAL A 110 0.18 1.67 5.39
C VAL A 110 -0.09 3.13 5.02
N HIS A 111 0.21 4.03 5.96
CA HIS A 111 0.17 5.47 5.72
C HIS A 111 1.37 5.91 4.87
N ARG A 112 1.24 6.99 4.11
CA ARG A 112 2.31 7.59 3.27
C ARG A 112 3.61 7.93 4.01
N SER A 113 3.56 7.99 5.36
CA SER A 113 4.75 8.15 6.20
C SER A 113 5.59 6.88 6.33
N GLY A 114 5.06 5.70 5.98
CA GLY A 114 5.66 4.40 6.26
C GLY A 114 5.06 3.68 7.48
N GLN A 115 4.17 4.35 8.23
CA GLN A 115 3.53 3.73 9.39
C GLN A 115 2.52 2.66 8.94
N ILE A 116 2.62 1.46 9.51
CA ILE A 116 1.58 0.44 9.42
C ILE A 116 0.42 0.88 10.31
N LEU A 117 -0.75 1.07 9.71
CA LEU A 117 -1.97 1.46 10.40
C LEU A 117 -2.77 0.26 10.89
N GLY A 118 -2.71 -0.87 10.18
CA GLY A 118 -3.37 -2.11 10.61
C GLY A 118 -3.20 -3.28 9.65
N ALA A 119 -3.67 -4.44 10.08
CA ALA A 119 -3.63 -5.69 9.30
C ALA A 119 -4.91 -6.53 9.47
N GLY A 120 -5.17 -7.42 8.50
CA GLY A 120 -6.39 -8.22 8.47
C GLY A 120 -7.64 -7.40 8.08
N ILE A 121 -7.42 -6.38 7.26
CA ILE A 121 -8.41 -5.42 6.82
C ILE A 121 -9.00 -5.87 5.47
N TYR A 122 -10.31 -6.06 5.40
CA TYR A 122 -10.96 -6.42 4.15
C TYR A 122 -11.27 -5.15 3.35
N LEU A 123 -10.91 -5.18 2.07
CA LEU A 123 -11.16 -4.10 1.13
C LEU A 123 -12.54 -4.28 0.51
N VAL A 124 -13.37 -3.24 0.56
CA VAL A 124 -14.63 -3.21 -0.19
C VAL A 124 -14.30 -2.97 -1.67
N VAL A 125 -14.86 -3.79 -2.55
CA VAL A 125 -14.67 -3.66 -3.99
C VAL A 125 -15.68 -2.67 -4.55
N ASP A 126 -15.20 -1.48 -4.92
CA ASP A 126 -16.03 -0.41 -5.47
C ASP A 126 -16.43 -0.66 -6.93
N ASN A 127 -15.55 -1.32 -7.70
CA ASN A 127 -15.71 -1.61 -9.13
C ASN A 127 -15.53 -3.11 -9.41
N PRO A 128 -16.57 -3.95 -9.23
CA PRO A 128 -16.48 -5.40 -9.40
C PRO A 128 -16.32 -5.83 -10.87
N MET A 129 -16.59 -4.93 -11.82
CA MET A 129 -16.47 -5.19 -13.26
C MET A 129 -15.10 -4.79 -13.83
N LEU A 130 -14.19 -4.29 -12.99
CA LEU A 130 -12.84 -3.94 -13.40
C LEU A 130 -12.12 -5.16 -13.99
N GLU A 131 -11.61 -5.01 -15.20
CA GLU A 131 -10.84 -6.04 -15.88
C GLU A 131 -9.43 -6.12 -15.27
N THR A 132 -9.01 -7.34 -14.94
CA THR A 132 -7.67 -7.65 -14.45
C THR A 132 -7.02 -8.67 -15.38
N PRO A 133 -5.67 -8.78 -15.42
CA PRO A 133 -4.98 -9.83 -16.15
C PRO A 133 -5.53 -11.23 -15.86
N ASP A 134 -5.44 -12.15 -16.82
CA ASP A 134 -6.07 -13.47 -16.73
C ASP A 134 -5.55 -14.34 -15.57
N ASP A 135 -4.33 -14.07 -15.09
CA ASP A 135 -3.70 -14.75 -13.95
C ASP A 135 -4.11 -14.17 -12.58
N CYS A 136 -5.11 -13.26 -12.55
CA CYS A 136 -5.54 -12.56 -11.34
C CYS A 136 -6.88 -13.06 -10.79
N GLY A 137 -6.84 -13.66 -9.58
CA GLY A 137 -8.04 -14.01 -8.81
C GLY A 137 -8.76 -12.84 -8.11
N THR A 138 -9.74 -13.16 -7.25
CA THR A 138 -10.61 -12.17 -6.56
C THR A 138 -9.84 -11.17 -5.69
N ARG A 139 -8.79 -11.61 -4.98
CA ARG A 139 -7.90 -10.74 -4.18
C ARG A 139 -7.24 -9.64 -5.03
N HIS A 140 -6.80 -9.98 -6.23
CA HIS A 140 -6.20 -9.03 -7.16
C HIS A 140 -7.24 -8.05 -7.73
N LYS A 141 -8.46 -8.49 -7.99
CA LYS A 141 -9.56 -7.60 -8.40
C LYS A 141 -9.91 -6.59 -7.32
N ALA A 142 -9.93 -7.02 -6.06
CA ALA A 142 -10.10 -6.11 -4.93
C ALA A 142 -8.97 -5.08 -4.88
N ALA A 143 -7.70 -5.50 -4.99
CA ALA A 143 -6.55 -4.61 -5.01
C ALA A 143 -6.60 -3.61 -6.18
N ALA A 144 -6.94 -4.08 -7.39
CA ALA A 144 -7.06 -3.23 -8.56
C ALA A 144 -8.18 -2.19 -8.38
N SER A 145 -9.38 -2.61 -7.99
CA SER A 145 -10.51 -1.69 -7.74
C SER A 145 -10.19 -0.69 -6.63
N PHE A 146 -9.60 -1.14 -5.52
CA PHE A 146 -9.28 -0.26 -4.41
C PHE A 146 -8.21 0.79 -4.78
N SER A 147 -7.32 0.46 -5.72
CA SER A 147 -6.31 1.38 -6.26
C SER A 147 -6.87 2.52 -7.13
N GLU A 148 -8.17 2.54 -7.43
CA GLU A 148 -8.85 3.64 -8.14
C GLU A 148 -9.18 4.83 -7.22
N ARG A 149 -9.09 4.67 -5.90
CA ARG A 149 -9.44 5.72 -4.95
C ARG A 149 -8.37 6.82 -4.88
N ASN A 150 -8.82 8.05 -4.62
CA ASN A 150 -7.94 9.22 -4.57
C ASN A 150 -7.03 9.26 -3.33
N ASP A 151 -7.46 8.66 -2.23
CA ASP A 151 -6.69 8.54 -0.98
C ASP A 151 -5.69 7.38 -1.00
N VAL A 152 -5.72 6.54 -2.04
CA VAL A 152 -4.79 5.42 -2.22
C VAL A 152 -3.65 5.85 -3.14
N ILE A 153 -2.43 5.81 -2.60
CA ILE A 153 -1.21 6.02 -3.38
C ILE A 153 -0.97 4.83 -4.27
N SER A 154 -0.99 3.60 -3.76
CA SER A 154 -0.93 2.37 -4.55
C SER A 154 -1.40 1.17 -3.74
N VAL A 155 -1.68 0.06 -4.43
CA VAL A 155 -1.89 -1.24 -3.78
C VAL A 155 -0.83 -2.21 -4.31
N LEU A 156 -0.13 -2.90 -3.43
CA LEU A 156 0.86 -3.91 -3.77
C LEU A 156 0.33 -5.29 -3.42
N THR A 157 0.56 -6.27 -4.28
CA THR A 157 0.12 -7.65 -4.05
C THR A 157 1.23 -8.64 -4.31
N LEU A 158 1.34 -9.66 -3.45
CA LEU A 158 2.11 -10.88 -3.69
C LEU A 158 1.16 -12.06 -3.85
N SER A 159 1.24 -12.73 -4.99
CA SER A 159 0.45 -13.93 -5.30
C SER A 159 1.05 -15.15 -4.60
N GLU A 160 0.26 -15.79 -3.75
CA GLU A 160 0.58 -17.05 -3.08
C GLU A 160 0.81 -18.22 -4.06
N GLU A 161 0.13 -18.20 -5.21
CA GLU A 161 0.17 -19.29 -6.19
C GLU A 161 1.33 -19.15 -7.19
N THR A 162 1.71 -17.92 -7.53
CA THR A 162 2.64 -17.65 -8.63
C THR A 162 3.91 -16.91 -8.20
N ASN A 163 4.02 -16.50 -6.93
CA ASN A 163 5.08 -15.63 -6.41
C ASN A 163 5.24 -14.33 -7.22
N THR A 164 4.18 -13.90 -7.91
CA THR A 164 4.18 -12.66 -8.69
C THR A 164 3.90 -11.48 -7.77
N VAL A 165 4.77 -10.48 -7.78
CA VAL A 165 4.56 -9.19 -7.13
C VAL A 165 4.00 -8.19 -8.14
N ARG A 166 2.95 -7.46 -7.76
CA ARG A 166 2.33 -6.43 -8.61
C ARG A 166 2.11 -5.16 -7.84
N LEU A 167 2.28 -4.03 -8.53
CA LEU A 167 1.89 -2.70 -8.07
C LEU A 167 0.70 -2.22 -8.88
N TRP A 168 -0.38 -1.88 -8.20
CA TRP A 168 -1.66 -1.41 -8.75
C TRP A 168 -1.86 0.07 -8.46
N LYS A 169 -2.29 0.80 -9.48
CA LYS A 169 -2.66 2.21 -9.40
C LYS A 169 -3.65 2.53 -10.53
N ASP A 170 -4.68 3.30 -10.21
CA ASP A 170 -5.73 3.71 -11.16
C ASP A 170 -6.41 2.49 -11.83
N GLY A 171 -6.65 1.42 -11.06
CA GLY A 171 -7.27 0.21 -11.58
C GLY A 171 -6.37 -0.66 -12.45
N LYS A 172 -5.09 -0.31 -12.60
CA LYS A 172 -4.17 -0.97 -13.54
C LYS A 172 -2.87 -1.38 -12.87
N THR A 173 -2.22 -2.40 -13.40
CA THR A 173 -0.87 -2.76 -12.98
C THR A 173 0.14 -1.77 -13.57
N LYS A 174 0.95 -1.13 -12.72
CA LYS A 174 2.06 -0.26 -13.16
C LYS A 174 3.39 -1.01 -13.23
N SER A 175 3.61 -1.93 -12.30
CA SER A 175 4.84 -2.73 -12.21
C SER A 175 4.51 -4.19 -11.88
N VAL A 176 5.26 -5.11 -12.49
CA VAL A 176 5.16 -6.57 -12.24
C VAL A 176 6.56 -7.12 -12.05
N PHE A 177 6.74 -7.93 -11.01
CA PHE A 177 7.93 -8.76 -10.83
C PHE A 177 7.50 -10.22 -10.73
N ARG A 178 8.17 -11.08 -11.50
CA ARG A 178 8.00 -12.54 -11.47
C ARG A 178 9.37 -13.14 -11.17
N VAL A 179 9.41 -14.13 -10.28
CA VAL A 179 10.63 -14.90 -10.06
C VAL A 179 10.84 -15.80 -11.27
N GLU A 180 11.96 -15.63 -11.96
CA GLU A 180 12.40 -16.57 -12.99
C GLU A 180 13.13 -17.71 -12.30
N ILE A 181 12.52 -18.89 -12.27
CA ILE A 181 13.18 -20.10 -11.80
C ILE A 181 13.93 -20.68 -12.99
N GLU A 182 15.26 -20.58 -12.98
CA GLU A 182 16.10 -21.38 -13.88
C GLU A 182 15.85 -22.86 -13.55
N LYS A 183 15.25 -23.58 -14.50
CA LYS A 183 14.99 -25.02 -14.40
C LYS A 183 16.25 -25.84 -14.63
#